data_AF-A0AAV4ZUR0-F1
#
_entry.id   AF-A0AAV4ZUR0-F1
#
_cell.length_a   1.000
_cell.length_b   1.000
_cell.length_c   1.000
_cell.angle_alpha   90.00
_cell.angle_beta   90.00
_cell.angle_gamma   90.00
#
_symmetry.space_group_name_H-M   'P 1'
#
loop_
_entity.id
_entity.type
_entity.pdbx_description
1 polymer ?
#
loop_
_entity_poly.entity_id
_entity_poly.type
_entity_poly.pdbx_seq_one_letter_code
_entity_poly.pdbx_strand_id
1 'polypeptide(L)'
;MKVLSSFLLVAQLAALPASAAGRPIDGKWSGGPASCSLPFAISGRTYVAPGATPKRVVKVERSGGWWRIELADRYAFVLMNVKPATMTWHSPASGDTFDLTRCH
;
A
#
# COMPACT_ATOMS: atom_id res chain seq x y z
N MET A 1 61.95 20.92 -14.00
CA MET A 1 60.87 20.25 -14.75
C MET A 1 59.68 20.10 -13.80
N LYS A 2 58.52 20.67 -14.14
CA LYS A 2 57.32 20.77 -13.26
C LYS A 2 56.41 19.56 -13.49
N VAL A 3 56.11 18.82 -12.43
CA VAL A 3 55.14 17.71 -12.45
C VAL A 3 53.75 18.30 -12.21
N LEU A 4 52.88 18.27 -13.23
CA LEU A 4 51.47 18.66 -13.07
C LEU A 4 50.68 17.44 -12.62
N SER A 5 50.26 17.47 -11.36
CA SER A 5 49.38 16.48 -10.74
C SER A 5 47.93 16.80 -11.10
N SER A 6 47.33 16.01 -11.97
CA SER A 6 45.92 16.14 -12.35
C SER A 6 45.05 15.39 -11.34
N PHE A 7 44.38 16.14 -10.46
CA PHE A 7 43.33 15.61 -9.59
C PHE A 7 42.07 15.34 -10.43
N LEU A 8 41.70 14.06 -10.57
CA LEU A 8 40.38 13.66 -11.06
C LEU A 8 39.34 13.92 -9.97
N LEU A 9 38.47 14.89 -10.21
CA LEU A 9 37.30 15.19 -9.39
C LEU A 9 36.18 14.18 -9.71
N VAL A 10 36.01 13.15 -8.88
CA VAL A 10 34.89 12.21 -9.00
C VAL A 10 33.64 12.86 -8.41
N ALA A 11 32.72 13.29 -9.26
CA ALA A 11 31.41 13.80 -8.84
C ALA A 11 30.57 12.66 -8.27
N GLN A 12 30.43 12.63 -6.93
CA GLN A 12 29.49 11.74 -6.24
C GLN A 12 28.07 12.24 -6.50
N LEU A 13 27.35 11.61 -7.44
CA LEU A 13 25.89 11.74 -7.48
C LEU A 13 25.33 11.13 -6.19
N ALA A 14 24.90 11.98 -5.26
CA ALA A 14 24.09 11.57 -4.12
C ALA A 14 22.78 10.97 -4.66
N ALA A 15 22.67 9.65 -4.63
CA ALA A 15 21.41 8.96 -4.83
C ALA A 15 20.49 9.34 -3.66
N LEU A 16 19.62 10.33 -3.88
CA LEU A 16 18.54 10.61 -2.95
C LEU A 16 17.73 9.33 -2.76
N PRO A 17 17.35 8.97 -1.51
CA PRO A 17 16.46 7.85 -1.30
C PRO A 17 15.16 8.19 -2.01
N ALA A 18 14.85 7.45 -3.08
CA ALA A 18 13.52 7.47 -3.66
C ALA A 18 12.57 7.03 -2.55
N SER A 19 11.87 7.99 -1.92
CA SER A 19 10.74 7.70 -1.06
C SER A 19 9.84 6.76 -1.83
N ALA A 20 9.82 5.49 -1.44
CA ALA A 20 9.03 4.47 -2.11
C ALA A 20 7.58 4.94 -2.07
N ALA A 21 7.08 5.46 -3.19
CA ALA A 21 5.67 5.75 -3.34
C ALA A 21 4.93 4.45 -3.04
N GLY A 22 4.13 4.44 -1.98
CA GLY A 22 3.39 3.26 -1.55
C GLY A 22 2.53 2.71 -2.69
N ARG A 23 2.09 1.44 -2.58
CA ARG A 23 1.15 0.89 -3.57
C ARG A 23 -0.11 1.77 -3.60
N PRO A 24 -0.83 1.84 -4.73
CA PRO A 24 -2.07 2.62 -4.79
C PRO A 24 -3.16 2.13 -3.82
N ILE A 25 -3.03 0.91 -3.29
CA ILE A 25 -3.91 0.33 -2.26
C ILE A 25 -3.51 0.73 -0.83
N ASP A 26 -2.26 1.16 -0.63
CA ASP A 26 -1.75 1.51 0.69
C ASP A 26 -2.40 2.85 1.14
N GLY A 27 -2.82 2.91 2.40
CA GLY A 27 -3.45 4.10 2.99
C GLY A 27 -4.61 3.78 3.91
N LYS A 28 -5.35 4.85 4.26
CA LYS A 28 -6.57 4.80 5.06
C LYS A 28 -7.77 5.03 4.16
N TRP A 29 -8.82 4.24 4.38
CA TRP A 29 -9.98 4.18 3.51
C TRP A 29 -11.27 4.13 4.32
N SER A 30 -12.24 4.94 3.94
CA SER A 30 -13.60 4.98 4.50
C SER A 30 -14.60 4.37 3.53
N GLY A 31 -15.76 3.95 4.02
CA GLY A 31 -16.80 3.26 3.24
C GLY A 31 -17.31 2.01 3.95
N GLY A 32 -18.53 1.59 3.63
CA GLY A 32 -19.21 0.51 4.35
C GLY A 32 -19.27 0.80 5.86
N PRO A 33 -18.72 -0.08 6.73
CA PRO A 33 -18.69 0.14 8.18
C PRO A 33 -17.62 1.14 8.65
N ALA A 34 -16.76 1.64 7.76
CA ALA A 34 -15.63 2.50 8.12
C ALA A 34 -15.90 3.99 7.86
N SER A 35 -15.39 4.84 8.74
CA SER A 35 -15.30 6.30 8.56
C SER A 35 -13.82 6.73 8.56
N CYS A 36 -13.50 7.99 8.28
CA CYS A 36 -12.10 8.43 8.39
C CYS A 36 -11.59 8.57 9.83
N SER A 37 -12.47 8.58 10.84
CA SER A 37 -12.07 8.46 12.25
C SER A 37 -11.80 7.02 12.66
N LEU A 38 -12.42 6.04 11.97
CA LEU A 38 -12.20 4.61 12.17
C LEU A 38 -12.10 3.89 10.81
N PRO A 39 -10.98 4.04 10.08
CA PRO A 39 -10.88 3.60 8.69
C PRO A 39 -10.43 2.15 8.57
N PHE A 40 -10.59 1.58 7.38
CA PHE A 40 -9.72 0.49 6.94
C PHE A 40 -8.30 1.05 6.74
N ALA A 41 -7.29 0.41 7.32
CA ALA A 41 -5.89 0.76 7.10
C ALA A 41 -5.16 -0.39 6.39
N ILE A 42 -4.58 -0.11 5.22
CA ILE A 42 -3.90 -1.09 4.38
C ILE A 42 -2.45 -0.65 4.21
N SER A 43 -1.52 -1.55 4.47
CA SER A 43 -0.12 -1.41 4.13
C SER A 43 0.43 -2.76 3.64
N GLY A 44 1.66 -2.76 3.12
CA GLY A 44 2.32 -4.01 2.72
C GLY A 44 2.63 -4.99 3.84
N ARG A 45 2.47 -4.58 5.11
CA ARG A 45 2.80 -5.40 6.28
C ARG A 45 1.59 -5.65 7.17
N THR A 46 0.59 -4.77 7.14
CA THR A 46 -0.53 -4.78 8.07
C THR A 46 -1.83 -4.40 7.38
N TYR A 47 -2.91 -5.03 7.85
CA TYR A 47 -4.28 -4.68 7.54
C TYR A 47 -5.04 -4.44 8.85
N VAL A 48 -5.82 -3.37 8.93
CA VAL A 48 -6.67 -3.06 10.08
C VAL A 48 -8.07 -2.76 9.56
N ALA A 49 -9.05 -3.58 9.95
CA ALA A 49 -10.46 -3.30 9.72
C ALA A 49 -10.97 -2.27 10.77
N PRO A 50 -12.06 -1.53 10.49
CA PRO A 50 -12.61 -0.57 11.45
C PRO A 50 -12.92 -1.25 12.78
N GLY A 51 -12.32 -0.76 13.87
CA GLY A 51 -12.52 -1.28 15.22
C GLY A 51 -11.81 -2.61 15.52
N ALA A 52 -10.99 -3.14 14.61
CA ALA A 52 -10.31 -4.41 14.77
C ALA A 52 -8.82 -4.25 15.15
N THR A 53 -8.23 -5.31 15.67
CA THR A 53 -6.78 -5.38 15.89
C THR A 53 -6.04 -5.56 14.54
N PRO A 54 -4.80 -5.02 14.42
CA PRO A 54 -4.01 -5.20 13.21
C PRO A 54 -3.70 -6.68 12.91
N LYS A 55 -3.91 -7.06 11.65
CA LYS A 55 -3.53 -8.36 11.11
C LYS A 55 -2.30 -8.23 10.21
N ARG A 56 -1.38 -9.19 10.29
CA ARG A 56 -0.18 -9.21 9.44
C ARG A 56 -0.56 -9.61 8.01
N VAL A 57 -0.12 -8.82 7.04
CA VAL A 57 -0.19 -9.16 5.61
C VAL A 57 0.98 -10.08 5.28
N VAL A 58 0.70 -11.25 4.69
CA VAL A 58 1.71 -12.23 4.29
C VAL A 58 1.95 -12.26 2.78
N LYS A 59 0.95 -11.87 1.99
CA LYS A 59 1.08 -11.81 0.53
C LYS A 59 0.22 -10.68 -0.03
N VAL A 60 0.79 -9.95 -0.99
CA VAL A 60 0.08 -8.97 -1.82
C VAL A 60 0.34 -9.35 -3.28
N GLU A 61 -0.72 -9.71 -3.99
CA GLU A 61 -0.66 -10.18 -5.37
C GLU A 61 -1.52 -9.31 -6.27
N ARG A 62 -0.99 -8.87 -7.41
CA ARG A 62 -1.73 -8.09 -8.41
C ARG A 62 -1.97 -8.97 -9.63
N SER A 63 -3.22 -9.05 -10.09
CA SER A 63 -3.61 -9.77 -11.30
C SER A 63 -4.78 -9.08 -11.95
N GLY A 64 -4.82 -8.95 -13.28
CA GLY A 64 -6.01 -8.50 -14.02
C GLY A 64 -6.69 -7.21 -13.54
N GLY A 65 -5.95 -6.26 -12.95
CA GLY A 65 -6.50 -5.00 -12.43
C GLY A 65 -7.03 -5.05 -10.98
N TRP A 66 -6.98 -6.21 -10.34
CA TRP A 66 -7.31 -6.39 -8.92
C TRP A 66 -6.06 -6.74 -8.11
N TRP A 67 -6.18 -6.56 -6.79
CA TRP A 67 -5.17 -6.91 -5.80
C TRP A 67 -5.75 -7.89 -4.80
N ARG A 68 -5.09 -9.02 -4.58
CA ARG A 68 -5.42 -9.95 -3.51
C ARG A 68 -4.44 -9.79 -2.36
N ILE A 69 -4.99 -9.67 -1.16
CA ILE A 69 -4.24 -9.54 0.08
C ILE A 69 -4.53 -10.77 0.91
N GLU A 70 -3.49 -11.53 1.25
CA GLU A 70 -3.57 -12.66 2.18
C GLU A 70 -2.99 -12.24 3.53
N LEU A 71 -3.72 -12.57 4.59
CA LEU A 71 -3.35 -12.29 5.98
C LEU A 71 -2.83 -13.56 6.66
N ALA A 72 -2.11 -13.38 7.77
CA ALA A 72 -1.49 -14.48 8.50
C ALA A 72 -2.48 -15.51 9.06
N ASP A 73 -3.73 -15.12 9.28
CA ASP A 73 -4.82 -16.00 9.71
C ASP A 73 -5.52 -16.71 8.54
N ARG A 74 -4.90 -16.71 7.35
CA ARG A 74 -5.41 -17.30 6.10
C ARG A 74 -6.65 -16.61 5.54
N TYR A 75 -7.12 -15.54 6.18
CA TYR A 75 -8.12 -14.67 5.58
C TYR A 75 -7.53 -13.95 4.36
N ALA A 76 -8.33 -13.77 3.33
CA ALA A 76 -7.95 -13.01 2.16
C ALA A 76 -9.11 -12.16 1.66
N PHE A 77 -8.78 -10.98 1.18
CA PHE A 77 -9.72 -10.07 0.53
C PHE A 77 -9.14 -9.56 -0.79
N VAL A 78 -10.02 -9.04 -1.63
CA VAL A 78 -9.69 -8.53 -2.96
C VAL A 78 -10.01 -7.05 -3.02
N LEU A 79 -9.11 -6.27 -3.62
CA LEU A 79 -9.32 -4.88 -3.96
C LEU A 79 -9.45 -4.75 -5.47
N MET A 80 -10.55 -4.17 -5.92
CA MET A 80 -10.89 -3.99 -7.32
C MET A 80 -11.03 -2.51 -7.62
N ASN A 81 -11.08 -2.15 -8.92
CA ASN A 81 -11.33 -0.78 -9.38
C ASN A 81 -10.43 0.27 -8.71
N VAL A 82 -9.17 -0.09 -8.41
CA VAL A 82 -8.26 0.74 -7.62
C VAL A 82 -7.86 1.99 -8.41
N LYS A 83 -8.28 3.15 -7.93
CA LYS A 83 -7.93 4.50 -8.37
C LYS A 83 -7.21 5.25 -7.24
N PRO A 84 -6.60 6.42 -7.50
CA PRO A 84 -5.90 7.16 -6.46
C PRO A 84 -6.76 7.47 -5.22
N ALA A 85 -8.04 7.78 -5.40
CA ALA A 85 -8.93 8.19 -4.31
C ALA A 85 -10.05 7.18 -4.01
N THR A 86 -10.24 6.16 -4.83
CA THR A 86 -11.33 5.18 -4.64
C THR A 86 -10.91 3.77 -4.96
N MET A 87 -11.58 2.79 -4.36
CA MET A 87 -11.47 1.38 -4.73
C MET A 87 -12.71 0.61 -4.26
N THR A 88 -12.84 -0.65 -4.65
CA THR A 88 -13.83 -1.56 -4.08
C THR A 88 -13.13 -2.64 -3.27
N TRP A 89 -13.47 -2.79 -2.00
CA TRP A 89 -13.03 -3.89 -1.14
C TRP A 89 -14.05 -5.02 -1.20
N HIS A 90 -13.58 -6.26 -1.33
CA HIS A 90 -14.44 -7.44 -1.42
C HIS A 90 -13.88 -8.60 -0.58
N SER A 91 -14.74 -9.25 0.18
CA SER A 91 -14.46 -10.45 0.97
C SER A 91 -15.03 -11.69 0.27
N PRO A 92 -14.20 -12.57 -0.32
CA PRO A 92 -14.69 -13.83 -0.86
C PRO A 92 -15.30 -14.76 0.20
N ALA A 93 -14.87 -14.64 1.46
CA ALA A 93 -15.32 -15.52 2.54
C ALA A 93 -16.73 -15.19 3.03
N SER A 94 -17.13 -13.91 3.02
CA SER A 94 -18.45 -13.46 3.47
C SER A 94 -19.36 -12.99 2.34
N GLY A 95 -18.81 -12.66 1.17
CA GLY A 95 -19.52 -12.01 0.06
C GLY A 95 -19.60 -10.48 0.17
N ASP A 96 -19.17 -9.90 1.29
CA ASP A 96 -19.27 -8.46 1.53
C ASP A 96 -18.47 -7.66 0.51
N THR A 97 -19.04 -6.52 0.11
CA THR A 97 -18.42 -5.60 -0.84
C THR A 97 -18.65 -4.17 -0.37
N PHE A 98 -17.59 -3.37 -0.34
CA PHE A 98 -17.64 -1.96 0.06
C PHE A 98 -16.92 -1.09 -0.95
N ASP A 99 -17.60 -0.06 -1.44
CA ASP A 99 -16.93 1.01 -2.15
C ASP A 99 -16.25 1.93 -1.14
N LEU A 100 -14.94 2.12 -1.35
CA LEU A 100 -14.08 2.83 -0.44
C LEU A 100 -13.58 4.14 -1.06
N THR A 101 -13.47 5.16 -0.21
CA THR A 101 -12.85 6.45 -0.54
C THR A 101 -11.64 6.68 0.35
N ARG A 102 -10.58 7.25 -0.20
CA ARG A 102 -9.35 7.54 0.53
C ARG A 102 -9.61 8.64 1.56
N CYS A 103 -9.10 8.44 2.78
CA CYS A 103 -9.08 9.49 3.79
C CYS A 103 -7.99 10.53 3.52
N HIS A 104 -8.31 11.80 3.77
CA HIS A 104 -7.42 12.94 3.63
C HIS A 104 -6.40 13.02 4.78
#